data_AF-A0A6A4V9U2-F1
#
_entry.id   AF-A0A6A4V9U2-F1
#
_cell.length_a   1.000
_cell.length_b   1.000
_cell.length_c   1.000
_cell.angle_alpha   90.00
_cell.angle_beta   90.00
_cell.angle_gamma   90.00
#
_symmetry.space_group_name_H-M   'P 1'
#
loop_
_entity.id
_entity.type
_entity.pdbx_description
1 polymer ?
#
loop_
_entity_poly.entity_id
_entity_poly.type
_entity_poly.pdbx_seq_one_letter_code
_entity_poly.pdbx_strand_id
1 'polypeptide(L)'
;MGGNLEPLSRLHKLDDLTLSGGVTDTVLDSLSGCQGLGILKLGDRQRPAETAFTAAAVTRLAVRCRQLWCLSVHASVDISLDVLNALKAADLRQHADSRQARTIILYVPGEVYLQLKSKARSGGRVRLEEWSA
;
A
#
# COMPACT_ATOMS: atom_id res chain seq x y z
N MET A 1 -11.29 -15.39 14.61
CA MET A 1 -10.17 -16.33 14.38
C MET A 1 -9.19 -15.63 13.47
N GLY A 2 -8.11 -15.06 14.01
CA GLY A 2 -7.07 -14.41 13.21
C GLY A 2 -6.17 -15.47 12.60
N GLY A 3 -6.23 -15.64 11.28
CA GLY A 3 -5.30 -16.51 10.56
C GLY A 3 -3.88 -15.98 10.72
N ASN A 4 -2.99 -16.79 11.27
CA ASN A 4 -1.58 -16.45 11.38
C ASN A 4 -0.94 -16.47 9.97
N LEU A 5 -0.63 -15.29 9.43
CA LEU A 5 0.00 -15.12 8.11
C LEU A 5 1.53 -15.12 8.15
N GLU A 6 2.13 -15.55 9.27
CA GLU A 6 3.59 -15.83 9.35
C GLU A 6 4.17 -16.61 8.16
N PRO A 7 3.47 -17.57 7.51
CA PRO A 7 4.01 -18.24 6.32
C PRO A 7 4.27 -17.31 5.13
N LEU A 8 3.51 -16.22 5.01
CA LEU A 8 3.64 -15.29 3.87
C LEU A 8 4.98 -14.56 3.89
N SER A 9 5.52 -14.26 5.08
CA SER A 9 6.84 -13.62 5.25
C SER A 9 8.00 -14.38 4.58
N ARG A 10 7.81 -15.68 4.29
CA ARG A 10 8.78 -16.57 3.63
C ARG A 10 8.60 -16.64 2.10
N LEU A 11 7.54 -16.03 1.56
CA LEU A 11 7.27 -15.98 0.13
C LEU A 11 8.12 -14.87 -0.52
N HIS A 12 9.42 -15.16 -0.68
CA HIS A 12 10.36 -14.23 -1.30
C HIS A 12 10.06 -13.94 -2.79
N LYS A 13 9.19 -14.74 -3.42
CA LYS A 13 8.77 -14.60 -4.83
C LYS A 13 7.34 -14.06 -5.00
N LEU A 14 6.66 -13.68 -3.91
CA LEU A 14 5.32 -13.11 -4.01
C LEU A 14 5.43 -11.69 -4.59
N ASP A 15 4.95 -11.48 -5.81
CA ASP A 15 5.02 -10.20 -6.52
C ASP A 15 3.70 -9.41 -6.47
N ASP A 16 2.55 -10.05 -6.64
CA ASP A 16 1.21 -9.44 -6.53
C ASP A 16 0.41 -10.09 -5.40
N LEU A 17 -0.16 -9.26 -4.53
CA LEU A 17 -1.08 -9.69 -3.48
C LEU A 17 -2.31 -8.79 -3.42
N THR A 18 -3.49 -9.40 -3.41
CA THR A 18 -4.76 -8.73 -3.13
C THR A 18 -5.33 -9.23 -1.81
N LEU A 19 -5.66 -8.31 -0.91
CA LEU A 19 -6.29 -8.58 0.37
C LEU A 19 -7.67 -7.91 0.41
N SER A 20 -8.75 -8.69 0.42
CA SER A 20 -10.11 -8.17 0.61
C SER A 20 -10.77 -8.80 1.83
N GLY A 21 -11.55 -7.99 2.58
CA GLY A 21 -12.20 -8.39 3.83
C GLY A 21 -11.27 -8.52 5.03
N GLY A 22 -11.46 -7.68 6.05
CA GLY A 22 -10.79 -7.78 7.36
C GLY A 22 -9.29 -7.52 7.36
N VAL A 23 -8.80 -6.53 6.59
CA VAL A 23 -7.38 -6.17 6.59
C VAL A 23 -7.05 -5.43 7.89
N THR A 24 -6.15 -6.00 8.68
CA THR A 24 -5.66 -5.46 9.96
C THR A 24 -4.18 -5.13 9.92
N ASP A 25 -3.71 -4.32 10.86
CA ASP A 25 -2.28 -4.04 11.04
C ASP A 25 -1.43 -5.31 11.17
N THR A 26 -1.93 -6.32 11.88
CA THR A 26 -1.25 -7.62 12.06
C THR A 26 -1.01 -8.34 10.73
N VAL A 27 -1.98 -8.27 9.81
CA VAL A 27 -1.85 -8.86 8.46
C VAL A 27 -0.76 -8.13 7.68
N LEU A 28 -0.75 -6.80 7.71
CA LEU A 28 0.25 -5.99 7.01
C LEU A 28 1.66 -6.20 7.61
N ASP A 29 1.78 -6.25 8.93
CA ASP A 29 3.06 -6.47 9.59
C ASP A 29 3.61 -7.88 9.29
N SER A 30 2.76 -8.88 9.10
CA SER A 30 3.17 -10.23 8.65
C SER A 30 3.76 -10.23 7.23
N LEU A 31 3.33 -9.32 6.36
CA LEU A 31 3.81 -9.18 4.98
C LEU A 31 5.13 -8.44 4.85
N SER A 32 5.60 -7.80 5.91
CA SER A 32 6.85 -7.05 5.91
C SER A 32 8.11 -7.90 5.60
N GLY A 33 8.00 -9.24 5.68
CA GLY A 33 9.03 -10.19 5.25
C GLY A 33 9.03 -10.49 3.74
N CYS A 34 7.96 -10.15 3.02
CA CYS A 34 7.80 -10.38 1.58
C CYS A 34 8.66 -9.38 0.78
N GLN A 35 9.96 -9.65 0.69
CA GLN A 35 10.91 -8.75 0.02
C GLN A 35 10.65 -8.62 -1.49
N GLY A 36 10.02 -9.62 -2.11
CA GLY A 36 9.67 -9.64 -3.54
C GLY A 36 8.36 -8.93 -3.90
N LEU A 37 7.61 -8.41 -2.92
CA LEU A 37 6.29 -7.84 -3.17
C LEU A 37 6.39 -6.54 -3.97
N GLY A 38 5.94 -6.57 -5.22
CA GLY A 38 5.90 -5.44 -6.15
C GLY A 38 4.57 -4.69 -6.16
N ILE A 39 3.46 -5.42 -6.00
CA ILE A 39 2.09 -4.92 -6.09
C ILE A 39 1.29 -5.38 -4.86
N LEU A 40 0.69 -4.43 -4.14
CA LEU A 40 -0.24 -4.72 -3.04
C LEU A 40 -1.58 -4.03 -3.29
N LYS A 41 -2.68 -4.79 -3.23
CA LYS A 41 -4.05 -4.27 -3.31
C LYS A 41 -4.78 -4.50 -1.99
N LEU A 42 -5.25 -3.43 -1.37
CA LEU A 42 -6.04 -3.43 -0.14
C LEU A 42 -7.50 -3.15 -0.50
N GLY A 43 -8.31 -4.19 -0.52
CA GLY A 43 -9.65 -4.21 -1.09
C GLY A 43 -9.65 -4.48 -2.59
N ASP A 44 -10.83 -4.79 -3.12
CA ASP A 44 -11.08 -5.02 -4.55
C ASP A 44 -12.33 -4.27 -5.00
N ARG A 45 -12.63 -4.25 -6.31
CA ARG A 45 -13.76 -3.47 -6.87
C ARG A 45 -15.14 -3.84 -6.29
N GLN A 46 -15.30 -5.03 -5.71
CA GLN A 46 -16.58 -5.50 -5.18
C GLN A 46 -16.65 -5.42 -3.66
N ARG A 47 -15.50 -5.49 -2.99
CA ARG A 47 -15.38 -5.46 -1.54
C ARG A 47 -14.30 -4.44 -1.15
N PRO A 48 -14.70 -3.27 -0.61
CA PRO A 48 -13.78 -2.41 0.10
C PRO A 48 -13.02 -3.24 1.14
N ALA A 49 -11.79 -2.84 1.45
CA ALA A 49 -11.18 -3.40 2.64
C ALA A 49 -12.08 -3.04 3.84
N GLU A 50 -12.60 -4.02 4.58
CA GLU A 50 -13.15 -3.74 5.91
C GLU A 50 -11.97 -3.26 6.74
N THR A 51 -11.91 -1.95 6.96
CA THR A 51 -10.67 -1.25 7.33
C THR A 51 -10.45 -1.31 8.84
N ALA A 52 -9.56 -2.21 9.26
CA ALA A 52 -8.98 -2.23 10.60
C ALA A 52 -7.45 -2.04 10.54
N PHE A 53 -6.96 -1.41 9.47
CA PHE A 53 -5.55 -1.09 9.28
C PHE A 53 -5.29 0.41 9.37
N THR A 54 -4.06 0.77 9.69
CA THR A 54 -3.58 2.14 9.86
C THR A 54 -2.63 2.54 8.73
N ALA A 55 -2.57 3.84 8.44
CA ALA A 55 -1.58 4.40 7.52
C ALA A 55 -0.14 4.09 7.95
N ALA A 56 0.10 3.97 9.26
CA ALA A 56 1.40 3.60 9.82
C ALA A 56 1.80 2.17 9.43
N ALA A 57 0.88 1.20 9.51
CA ALA A 57 1.17 -0.17 9.11
C ALA A 57 1.47 -0.30 7.61
N VAL A 58 0.66 0.37 6.77
CA VAL A 58 0.91 0.44 5.32
C VAL A 58 2.28 1.05 5.03
N THR A 59 2.65 2.11 5.75
CA THR A 59 3.94 2.78 5.58
C THR A 59 5.11 1.89 6.01
N ARG A 60 4.99 1.19 7.16
CA ARG A 60 6.03 0.23 7.60
C ARG A 60 6.24 -0.88 6.57
N LEU A 61 5.15 -1.42 6.02
CA LEU A 61 5.21 -2.40 4.96
C LEU A 61 5.92 -1.82 3.73
N ALA A 62 5.50 -0.65 3.27
CA ALA A 62 6.10 0.01 2.11
C ALA A 62 7.61 0.25 2.28
N VAL A 63 8.07 0.67 3.46
CA VAL A 63 9.50 0.88 3.75
C VAL A 63 10.29 -0.45 3.77
N ARG A 64 9.68 -1.54 4.21
CA ARG A 64 10.34 -2.86 4.33
C ARG A 64 10.30 -3.69 3.04
N CYS A 65 9.20 -3.62 2.28
CA CYS A 65 9.05 -4.25 0.98
C CYS A 65 9.67 -3.35 -0.09
N ARG A 66 10.99 -3.45 -0.26
CA ARG A 66 11.77 -2.54 -1.12
C ARG A 66 11.50 -2.68 -2.62
N GLN A 67 10.77 -3.71 -3.02
CA GLN A 67 10.30 -3.94 -4.39
C GLN A 67 8.93 -3.31 -4.67
N LEU A 68 8.18 -2.89 -3.64
CA LEU A 68 6.78 -2.49 -3.80
C LEU A 68 6.69 -1.17 -4.58
N TRP A 69 6.34 -1.19 -5.84
CA TRP A 69 6.22 0.01 -6.67
C TRP A 69 4.77 0.42 -6.90
N CYS A 70 3.82 -0.48 -6.64
CA CYS A 70 2.39 -0.26 -6.82
C CYS A 70 1.60 -0.61 -5.55
N LEU A 71 0.78 0.32 -5.07
CA LEU A 71 -0.14 0.12 -3.96
C LEU A 71 -1.54 0.58 -4.37
N SER A 72 -2.53 -0.29 -4.29
CA SER A 72 -3.94 0.07 -4.48
C SER A 72 -4.65 0.06 -3.13
N VAL A 73 -5.36 1.14 -2.81
CA VAL A 73 -6.14 1.26 -1.57
C VAL A 73 -7.59 1.55 -1.92
N HIS A 74 -8.45 0.56 -1.71
CA HIS A 74 -9.90 0.72 -1.72
C HIS A 74 -10.40 0.94 -0.30
N ALA A 75 -10.30 2.17 0.17
CA ALA A 75 -10.76 2.61 1.48
C ALA A 75 -11.50 3.95 1.38
N SER A 76 -11.99 4.44 2.51
CA SER A 76 -12.56 5.78 2.59
C SER A 76 -11.54 6.86 2.20
N VAL A 77 -12.05 8.06 1.91
CA VAL A 77 -11.24 9.24 1.58
C VAL A 77 -10.23 9.56 2.68
N ASP A 78 -10.65 9.50 3.94
CA ASP A 78 -9.81 9.84 5.09
C ASP A 78 -8.65 8.85 5.24
N ILE A 79 -8.93 7.54 5.18
CA ILE A 79 -7.88 6.51 5.26
C ILE A 79 -6.92 6.63 4.08
N SER A 80 -7.45 6.83 2.87
CA SER A 80 -6.63 6.98 1.67
C SER A 80 -5.73 8.21 1.74
N LEU A 81 -6.24 9.32 2.31
CA LEU A 81 -5.49 10.54 2.53
C LEU A 81 -4.39 10.36 3.59
N ASP A 82 -4.70 9.68 4.70
CA ASP A 82 -3.73 9.37 5.75
C ASP A 82 -2.60 8.49 5.22
N VAL A 83 -2.93 7.46 4.43
CA VAL A 83 -1.94 6.60 3.76
C VAL A 83 -1.07 7.42 2.81
N LEU A 84 -1.67 8.27 1.97
CA LEU A 84 -0.93 9.12 1.03
C LEU A 84 0.05 10.04 1.75
N ASN A 85 -0.40 10.70 2.82
CA ASN A 85 0.43 11.62 3.60
C ASN A 85 1.56 10.87 4.33
N ALA A 86 1.26 9.73 4.94
CA ALA A 86 2.25 8.91 5.64
C ALA A 86 3.33 8.38 4.67
N LEU A 87 2.93 7.90 3.49
CA LEU A 87 3.87 7.45 2.46
C LEU A 87 4.75 8.59 1.92
N LYS A 88 4.20 9.80 1.76
CA LYS A 88 4.96 10.98 1.35
C LYS A 88 5.96 11.44 2.41
N ALA A 89 5.62 11.28 3.69
CA ALA A 89 6.49 11.61 4.81
C ALA A 89 7.58 10.53 5.06
N ALA A 90 7.37 9.32 4.59
CA ALA A 90 8.27 8.20 4.82
C ALA A 90 9.52 8.24 3.93
N ASP A 91 10.65 7.83 4.49
CA ASP A 91 11.81 7.48 3.68
C ASP A 91 11.61 6.09 3.06
N LEU A 92 11.08 6.07 1.84
CA LEU A 92 10.84 4.85 1.05
C LEU A 92 12.13 4.12 0.63
N ARG A 93 13.30 4.69 0.98
CA ARG A 93 14.63 4.17 0.66
C ARG A 93 14.84 4.00 -0.85
N GLN A 94 15.93 3.35 -1.20
CA GLN A 94 16.22 2.96 -2.58
C GLN A 94 15.54 1.63 -2.90
N HIS A 95 15.31 1.39 -4.19
CA HIS A 95 14.89 0.09 -4.70
C HIS A 95 15.86 -1.02 -4.21
N ALA A 96 15.40 -2.27 -4.17
CA ALA A 96 16.29 -3.38 -3.80
C ALA A 96 17.33 -3.67 -4.89
N ASP A 97 16.90 -3.68 -6.15
CA ASP A 97 17.77 -4.03 -7.29
C ASP A 97 18.49 -2.85 -7.95
N SER A 98 18.18 -1.61 -7.55
CA SER A 98 18.82 -0.42 -8.12
C SER A 98 19.12 0.62 -7.05
N ARG A 99 20.17 1.42 -7.27
CA ARG A 99 20.49 2.58 -6.41
C ARG A 99 19.53 3.77 -6.63
N GLN A 100 18.48 3.58 -7.43
CA GLN A 100 17.52 4.65 -7.72
C GLN A 100 16.57 4.87 -6.55
N ALA A 101 16.17 6.14 -6.39
CA ALA A 101 15.10 6.50 -5.48
C ALA A 101 13.81 5.78 -5.91
N ARG A 102 13.18 5.09 -4.97
CA ARG A 102 11.95 4.36 -5.24
C ARG A 102 10.76 5.30 -5.31
N THR A 103 9.91 5.11 -6.31
CA THR A 103 8.61 5.78 -6.42
C THR A 103 7.51 4.75 -6.23
N ILE A 104 6.52 5.05 -5.37
CA ILE A 104 5.31 4.24 -5.22
C ILE A 104 4.17 4.91 -5.97
N ILE A 105 3.46 4.16 -6.80
CA ILE A 105 2.19 4.58 -7.38
C ILE A 105 1.08 4.13 -6.43
N LEU A 106 0.35 5.10 -5.87
CA LEU A 106 -0.84 4.89 -5.06
C LEU A 106 -2.07 5.02 -5.96
N TYR A 107 -2.77 3.90 -6.17
CA TYR A 107 -4.06 3.84 -6.83
C TYR A 107 -5.19 3.91 -5.82
N VAL A 108 -6.19 4.74 -6.10
CA VAL A 108 -7.42 4.86 -5.32
C VAL A 108 -8.65 4.89 -6.25
N PRO A 109 -9.85 4.54 -5.79
CA PRO A 109 -11.07 4.66 -6.58
C PRO A 109 -11.27 6.07 -7.14
N GLY A 110 -11.86 6.21 -8.33
CA GLY A 110 -11.98 7.50 -9.04
C GLY A 110 -12.59 8.64 -8.22
N GLU A 111 -13.65 8.35 -7.46
CA GLU A 111 -14.28 9.33 -6.55
C GLU A 111 -13.32 9.81 -5.44
N VAL A 112 -12.49 8.90 -4.92
CA VAL A 112 -11.48 9.19 -3.91
C VAL A 112 -10.32 9.94 -4.57
N TYR A 113 -9.91 9.55 -5.78
CA TYR A 113 -8.85 10.21 -6.54
C TYR A 113 -9.16 11.69 -6.74
N LEU A 114 -10.37 12.03 -7.20
CA LEU A 114 -10.76 13.43 -7.43
C LEU A 114 -10.70 14.26 -6.14
N GLN A 115 -11.13 13.68 -5.02
CA GLN A 115 -11.07 14.35 -3.72
C GLN A 115 -9.65 14.49 -3.18
N LEU A 116 -8.82 13.44 -3.32
CA LEU A 116 -7.42 13.49 -2.89
C LEU A 116 -6.62 14.42 -3.78
N LYS A 117 -6.87 14.48 -5.09
CA LYS A 117 -6.14 15.35 -6.03
C LYS A 117 -6.24 16.83 -5.65
N SER A 118 -7.39 17.27 -5.12
CA SER A 118 -7.56 18.64 -4.65
C SER A 118 -6.89 18.91 -3.29
N LYS A 119 -6.71 17.88 -2.45
CA LYS A 119 -6.14 17.98 -1.09
C LYS A 119 -4.64 17.65 -1.03
N ALA A 120 -4.14 16.87 -1.98
CA ALA A 120 -2.80 16.34 -1.97
C ALA A 120 -1.79 17.38 -2.42
N ARG A 121 -0.75 17.60 -1.61
CA ARG A 121 0.40 18.41 -2.02
C ARG A 121 1.14 17.73 -3.17
N SER A 122 1.49 18.47 -4.20
CA SER A 122 2.33 17.98 -5.30
C SER A 122 3.74 17.68 -4.81
N GLY A 123 4.38 16.69 -5.42
CA GLY A 123 5.75 16.28 -5.11
C GLY A 123 5.86 15.09 -4.14
N GLY A 124 7.09 14.60 -4.00
CA GLY A 124 7.43 13.41 -3.21
C GLY A 124 7.60 12.15 -4.07
N ARG A 125 7.99 11.06 -3.40
CA ARG A 125 8.23 9.74 -4.00
C ARG A 125 6.97 8.90 -4.14
N VAL A 126 5.80 9.54 -4.09
CA VAL A 126 4.50 8.88 -4.17
C VAL A 126 3.67 9.57 -5.23
N ARG A 127 3.29 8.84 -6.27
CA ARG A 127 2.40 9.30 -7.33
C ARG A 127 0.98 8.85 -7.01
N LEU A 128 0.04 9.77 -6.98
CA LEU A 128 -1.37 9.46 -6.84
C LEU A 128 -1.97 9.30 -8.24
N GLU A 129 -2.53 8.13 -8.53
CA GLU A 129 -3.18 7.82 -9.81
C GLU A 129 -4.60 7.30 -9.55
N GLU A 130 -5.49 7.50 -10.53
CA GLU A 130 -6.82 6.91 -10.50
C GLU A 130 -6.73 5.42 -10.84
N TRP A 131 -7.49 4.60 -10.10
CA TRP A 131 -7.67 3.21 -10.47
C TRP A 131 -8.51 3.10 -11.75
N SER A 132 -7.86 3.04 -12.91
CA SER A 132 -8.53 2.81 -14.19
C SER A 132 -9.04 1.36 -14.30
N ALA A 133 -10.24 1.21 -14.88
CA ALA A 133 -10.92 -0.05 -15.13
C ALA A 133 -10.05 -1.09 -15.85
#